data_AF-A0A965QEV0-F1
#
_entry.id   AF-A0A965QEV0-F1
#
_cell.length_a   1.000
_cell.length_b   1.000
_cell.length_c   1.000
_cell.angle_alpha   90.00
_cell.angle_beta   90.00
_cell.angle_gamma   90.00
#
_symmetry.space_group_name_H-M   'P 1'
#
loop_
_entity.id
_entity.type
_entity.pdbx_description
1 polymer ?
#
loop_
_entity_poly.entity_id
_entity_poly.type
_entity_poly.pdbx_seq_one_letter_code
_entity_poly.pdbx_strand_id
1 'polypeptide(L)'
;PTGLACYQTASFNNTTCVWDVSGTQATAPSGLACYEIATFNTTSCVWDVTGTQAAAPTGLSCWQTAAFNTTSCSWDVSGTQEAQPTGLSCWQTATFNTTTCAWVTSGTQAEAPTGLACYQTTTFNTTSCSWDVSGTQAAQPTLACYQTAAFNTATCSWVISGTQDAEPTGLACYQTASFNNTTCVWDVSGSQATSPTLACYQTATFNNTTCVWDVSGIQATAPSGLACYETATFNTTTCVWDVTGTQAAQPTLACFQTASFNNTTCVWDVAGTQVAQPTIACYETATFNTTSCTWVVSGTQDLQPTGLACYQTATFNTITCVWDVTGTQVAQPSLACYQTAT
;
A
#
# COMPACT_ATOMS: atom_id res chain seq x y z
N PRO A 1 -32.01 -3.68 153.69
CA PRO A 1 -31.38 -2.71 152.76
C PRO A 1 -32.25 -2.52 151.51
N THR A 2 -32.56 -1.27 151.14
CA THR A 2 -33.20 -0.92 149.86
C THR A 2 -32.11 -0.45 148.88
N GLY A 3 -32.22 -0.80 147.59
CA GLY A 3 -31.20 -0.45 146.57
C GLY A 3 -30.13 -1.51 146.31
N LEU A 4 -30.37 -2.78 146.63
CA LEU A 4 -29.50 -3.89 146.23
C LEU A 4 -29.44 -3.99 144.70
N ALA A 5 -28.24 -4.10 144.13
CA ALA A 5 -28.10 -4.49 142.74
C ALA A 5 -28.71 -5.88 142.55
N CYS A 6 -29.28 -6.15 141.39
CA CYS A 6 -30.09 -7.36 141.22
C CYS A 6 -29.28 -8.67 141.37
N TYR A 7 -27.94 -8.62 141.26
CA TYR A 7 -27.01 -9.74 141.49
C TYR A 7 -26.51 -9.82 142.94
N GLN A 8 -27.01 -8.98 143.86
CA GLN A 8 -26.62 -8.95 145.26
C GLN A 8 -27.75 -9.46 146.17
N THR A 9 -27.39 -10.29 147.13
CA THR A 9 -28.25 -10.77 148.20
C THR A 9 -27.75 -10.26 149.54
N ALA A 10 -28.67 -9.71 150.34
CA ALA A 10 -28.38 -9.29 151.70
C ALA A 10 -28.87 -10.33 152.69
N SER A 11 -27.97 -10.81 153.54
CA SER A 11 -28.27 -11.68 154.67
C SER A 11 -28.07 -10.89 155.97
N PHE A 12 -29.07 -10.88 156.84
CA PHE A 12 -28.97 -10.18 158.12
C PHE A 12 -28.17 -11.03 159.12
N ASN A 13 -27.06 -10.50 159.59
CA ASN A 13 -26.24 -11.17 160.58
C ASN A 13 -26.77 -10.86 161.98
N ASN A 14 -27.48 -11.83 162.57
CA ASN A 14 -28.10 -11.71 163.90
C ASN A 14 -27.09 -11.50 165.05
N THR A 15 -25.79 -11.66 164.80
CA THR A 15 -24.72 -11.54 165.81
C THR A 15 -24.09 -10.15 165.81
N THR A 16 -23.98 -9.51 164.65
CA THR A 16 -23.40 -8.16 164.50
C THR A 16 -24.45 -7.08 164.28
N CYS A 17 -25.72 -7.46 164.05
CA CYS A 17 -26.82 -6.58 163.69
C CYS A 17 -26.57 -5.77 162.40
N VAL A 18 -25.75 -6.30 161.49
CA VAL A 18 -25.43 -5.68 160.19
C VAL A 18 -25.94 -6.58 159.06
N TRP A 19 -26.34 -5.96 157.94
CA TRP A 19 -26.66 -6.67 156.71
C TRP A 19 -25.37 -6.95 155.93
N ASP A 20 -25.01 -8.22 155.80
CA ASP A 20 -23.94 -8.65 154.91
C ASP A 20 -24.48 -8.75 153.49
N VAL A 21 -24.02 -7.87 152.61
CA VAL A 21 -24.37 -7.89 151.18
C VAL A 21 -23.30 -8.67 150.45
N SER A 22 -23.69 -9.76 149.78
CA SER A 22 -22.80 -10.59 148.97
C SER A 22 -23.37 -10.75 147.56
N GLY A 23 -22.47 -10.86 146.58
CA GLY A 23 -22.82 -10.99 145.17
C GLY A 23 -21.85 -10.24 144.28
N THR A 24 -21.34 -10.91 143.26
CA THR A 24 -20.44 -10.35 142.25
C THR A 24 -21.18 -10.30 140.92
N GLN A 25 -21.11 -9.15 140.24
CA GLN A 25 -21.66 -9.02 138.90
C GLN A 25 -20.90 -9.96 137.95
N ALA A 26 -21.63 -10.69 137.11
CA ALA A 26 -21.02 -11.47 136.05
C ALA A 26 -20.22 -10.55 135.11
N THR A 27 -19.01 -10.96 134.76
CA THR A 27 -18.13 -10.20 133.87
C THR A 27 -18.83 -9.95 132.54
N ALA A 28 -18.64 -8.76 131.97
CA ALA A 28 -19.15 -8.44 130.64
C ALA A 28 -18.64 -9.47 129.61
N PRO A 29 -19.47 -9.86 128.62
CA PRO A 29 -19.04 -10.73 127.54
C PRO A 29 -17.82 -10.13 126.83
N SER A 30 -16.77 -10.94 126.66
CA SER A 30 -15.56 -10.57 125.90
C SER A 30 -15.58 -11.17 124.51
N GLY A 31 -14.92 -10.54 123.54
CA GLY A 31 -14.90 -11.02 122.15
C GLY A 31 -16.17 -10.69 121.35
N LEU A 32 -16.89 -9.65 121.77
CA LEU A 32 -18.02 -9.09 121.00
C LEU A 32 -17.55 -8.73 119.59
N ALA A 33 -18.38 -9.05 118.60
CA ALA A 33 -18.16 -8.52 117.26
C ALA A 33 -18.28 -6.99 117.30
N CYS A 34 -17.62 -6.31 116.36
CA CYS A 34 -17.53 -4.86 116.42
C CYS A 34 -18.88 -4.14 116.21
N TYR A 35 -19.90 -4.86 115.71
CA TYR A 35 -21.29 -4.40 115.57
C TYR A 35 -22.20 -4.82 116.74
N GLU A 36 -21.67 -5.48 117.77
CA GLU A 36 -22.40 -5.93 118.95
C GLU A 36 -22.14 -5.02 120.15
N ILE A 37 -23.21 -4.77 120.90
CA ILE A 37 -23.19 -3.98 122.13
C ILE A 37 -23.81 -4.83 123.23
N ALA A 38 -23.04 -5.11 124.28
CA ALA A 38 -23.53 -5.75 125.49
C ALA A 38 -24.05 -4.70 126.46
N THR A 39 -25.33 -4.80 126.82
CA THR A 39 -25.97 -3.94 127.82
C THR A 39 -26.37 -4.79 129.02
N PHE A 40 -25.98 -4.38 130.23
CA PHE A 40 -26.34 -5.13 131.43
C PHE A 40 -27.78 -4.82 131.84
N ASN A 41 -28.62 -5.85 131.87
CA ASN A 41 -29.99 -5.72 132.30
C ASN A 41 -30.06 -5.79 133.83
N THR A 42 -30.33 -4.65 134.47
CA THR A 42 -30.40 -4.54 135.94
C THR A 42 -31.66 -5.17 136.55
N THR A 43 -32.57 -5.71 135.74
CA THR A 43 -33.79 -6.39 136.21
C THR A 43 -33.63 -7.91 136.17
N SER A 44 -33.08 -8.45 135.08
CA SER A 44 -32.84 -9.89 134.90
C SER A 44 -31.43 -10.34 135.30
N CYS A 45 -30.52 -9.40 135.57
CA CYS A 45 -29.12 -9.64 135.97
C CYS A 45 -28.26 -10.38 134.95
N VAL A 46 -28.65 -10.30 133.68
CA VAL A 46 -27.90 -10.89 132.56
C VAL A 46 -27.45 -9.79 131.61
N TRP A 47 -26.41 -10.08 130.82
CA TRP A 47 -25.98 -9.23 129.73
C TRP A 47 -26.81 -9.53 128.48
N ASP A 48 -27.51 -8.52 127.98
CA ASP A 48 -28.20 -8.58 126.69
C ASP A 48 -27.24 -8.08 125.61
N VAL A 49 -26.83 -8.97 124.70
CA VAL A 49 -26.03 -8.60 123.53
C VAL A 49 -26.98 -8.27 122.38
N THR A 50 -26.89 -7.05 121.87
CA THR A 50 -27.69 -6.57 120.74
C THR A 50 -26.78 -6.11 119.62
N GLY A 51 -27.23 -6.21 118.38
CA GLY A 51 -26.43 -5.88 117.21
C GLY A 51 -26.60 -6.95 116.13
N THR A 52 -26.63 -6.52 114.88
CA THR A 52 -26.68 -7.43 113.73
C THR A 52 -25.69 -6.91 112.70
N GLN A 53 -24.92 -7.83 112.10
CA GLN A 53 -24.02 -7.46 111.02
C GLN A 53 -24.84 -6.95 109.84
N ALA A 54 -24.45 -5.81 109.28
CA ALA A 54 -25.04 -5.32 108.04
C ALA A 54 -24.82 -6.34 106.91
N ALA A 55 -25.87 -6.59 106.12
CA ALA A 55 -25.79 -7.52 104.99
C ALA A 55 -24.65 -7.14 104.03
N ALA A 56 -24.00 -8.16 103.46
CA ALA A 56 -22.96 -7.95 102.46
C ALA A 56 -23.53 -7.19 101.24
N PRO A 57 -22.75 -6.29 100.61
CA PRO A 57 -23.19 -5.59 99.40
C PRO A 57 -23.53 -6.59 98.28
N THR A 58 -24.71 -6.41 97.66
CA THR A 58 -25.15 -7.20 96.50
C THR A 58 -24.95 -6.42 95.20
N GLY A 59 -24.87 -7.10 94.06
CA GLY A 59 -24.69 -6.45 92.76
C GLY A 59 -23.26 -5.96 92.50
N LEU A 60 -22.28 -6.56 93.18
CA LEU A 60 -20.87 -6.32 92.87
C LEU A 60 -20.56 -6.71 91.44
N SER A 61 -19.75 -5.89 90.77
CA SER A 61 -19.14 -6.30 89.51
C SER A 61 -18.25 -7.51 89.75
N CYS A 62 -18.08 -8.33 88.73
CA CYS A 62 -17.41 -9.61 88.90
C CYS A 62 -15.88 -9.49 89.20
N TRP A 63 -15.29 -8.30 89.01
CA TRP A 63 -13.91 -7.95 89.42
C TRP A 63 -13.83 -7.27 90.80
N GLN A 64 -14.95 -7.13 91.50
CA GLN A 64 -15.00 -6.54 92.84
C GLN A 64 -15.12 -7.61 93.91
N THR A 65 -14.47 -7.38 95.05
CA THR A 65 -14.59 -8.21 96.25
C THR A 65 -14.93 -7.33 97.43
N ALA A 66 -15.90 -7.75 98.25
CA ALA A 66 -16.24 -7.09 99.50
C ALA A 66 -15.64 -7.88 100.68
N ALA A 67 -14.89 -7.20 101.55
CA ALA A 67 -14.37 -7.75 102.79
C ALA A 67 -14.94 -6.97 103.98
N PHE A 68 -15.40 -7.66 105.03
CA PHE A 68 -15.90 -6.99 106.22
C PHE A 68 -14.73 -6.56 107.11
N ASN A 69 -14.64 -5.27 107.36
CA ASN A 69 -13.61 -4.70 108.21
C ASN A 69 -14.10 -4.71 109.67
N THR A 70 -13.50 -5.57 110.49
CA THR A 70 -13.87 -5.73 111.90
C THR A 70 -13.42 -4.57 112.80
N THR A 71 -12.66 -3.61 112.26
CA THR A 71 -12.22 -2.42 113.00
C THR A 71 -13.15 -1.23 112.76
N SER A 72 -13.57 -1.00 111.51
CA SER A 72 -14.51 0.08 111.15
C SER A 72 -15.99 -0.35 111.15
N CYS A 73 -16.25 -1.66 111.25
CA CYS A 73 -17.59 -2.27 111.17
C CYS A 73 -18.34 -1.96 109.88
N SER A 74 -17.60 -1.90 108.77
CA SER A 74 -18.12 -1.62 107.44
C SER A 74 -17.60 -2.64 106.41
N TRP A 75 -18.29 -2.73 105.28
CA TRP A 75 -17.81 -3.50 104.14
C TRP A 75 -16.89 -2.64 103.26
N ASP A 76 -15.66 -3.07 103.09
CA ASP A 76 -14.71 -2.46 102.16
C ASP A 76 -14.80 -3.18 100.81
N VAL A 77 -15.20 -2.47 99.76
CA VAL A 77 -15.25 -2.99 98.39
C VAL A 77 -13.97 -2.60 97.68
N SER A 78 -13.23 -3.58 97.18
CA SER A 78 -11.99 -3.39 96.44
C SER A 78 -12.03 -4.12 95.09
N GLY A 79 -11.16 -3.73 94.17
CA GLY A 79 -11.05 -4.31 92.84
C GLY A 79 -11.10 -3.26 91.74
N THR A 80 -10.29 -3.46 90.71
CA THR A 80 -10.16 -2.59 89.53
C THR A 80 -10.41 -3.42 88.29
N GLN A 81 -11.27 -2.95 87.39
CA GLN A 81 -11.48 -3.61 86.12
C GLN A 81 -10.20 -3.52 85.28
N GLU A 82 -9.81 -4.64 84.64
CA GLU A 82 -8.73 -4.62 83.67
C GLU A 82 -9.06 -3.69 82.49
N ALA A 83 -8.04 -2.94 82.05
CA ALA A 83 -8.19 -2.05 80.90
C ALA A 83 -8.57 -2.83 79.64
N GLN A 84 -9.41 -2.23 78.81
CA GLN A 84 -9.78 -2.82 77.52
C GLN A 84 -8.52 -3.01 76.65
N PRO A 85 -8.37 -4.17 75.97
CA PRO A 85 -7.27 -4.40 75.03
C PRO A 85 -7.22 -3.30 73.96
N THR A 86 -6.03 -2.76 73.73
CA THR A 86 -5.75 -1.77 72.67
C THR A 86 -4.97 -2.43 71.53
N GLY A 87 -4.87 -1.75 70.38
CA GLY A 87 -4.15 -2.28 69.22
C GLY A 87 -4.88 -3.42 68.50
N LEU A 88 -6.22 -3.48 68.61
CA LEU A 88 -7.03 -4.42 67.86
C LEU A 88 -6.89 -4.16 66.36
N SER A 89 -6.85 -5.24 65.58
CA SER A 89 -7.00 -5.14 64.12
C SER A 89 -8.39 -4.61 63.78
N CYS A 90 -8.56 -3.98 62.62
CA CYS A 90 -9.85 -3.39 62.24
C CYS A 90 -11.01 -4.41 62.12
N TRP A 91 -10.70 -5.71 61.96
CA TRP A 91 -11.67 -6.81 61.91
C TRP A 91 -11.90 -7.48 63.27
N GLN A 92 -11.25 -6.98 64.33
CA GLN A 92 -11.37 -7.50 65.68
C GLN A 92 -12.25 -6.60 66.53
N THR A 93 -12.99 -7.22 67.45
CA THR A 93 -13.76 -6.54 68.49
C THR A 93 -13.43 -7.15 69.85
N ALA A 94 -13.44 -6.33 70.89
CA ALA A 94 -13.27 -6.78 72.28
C ALA A 94 -14.58 -6.56 73.04
N THR A 95 -15.09 -7.62 73.68
CA THR A 95 -16.30 -7.58 74.51
C THR A 95 -15.99 -8.11 75.89
N PHE A 96 -16.39 -7.36 76.93
CA PHE A 96 -16.16 -7.79 78.31
C PHE A 96 -17.16 -8.87 78.71
N ASN A 97 -16.67 -10.03 79.14
CA ASN A 97 -17.50 -11.12 79.64
C ASN A 97 -17.66 -11.00 81.15
N THR A 98 -18.87 -10.69 81.62
CA THR A 98 -19.19 -10.50 83.04
C THR A 98 -19.26 -11.79 83.84
N THR A 99 -19.26 -12.95 83.19
CA THR A 99 -19.21 -14.27 83.85
C THR A 99 -17.77 -14.71 84.12
N THR A 100 -16.87 -14.51 83.15
CA THR A 100 -15.44 -14.89 83.30
C THR A 100 -14.56 -13.74 83.79
N CYS A 101 -15.10 -12.52 83.89
CA CYS A 101 -14.39 -11.30 84.28
C CYS A 101 -13.19 -10.96 83.41
N ALA A 102 -13.27 -11.27 82.12
CA ALA A 102 -12.18 -11.07 81.19
C ALA A 102 -12.69 -10.47 79.88
N TRP A 103 -11.80 -9.77 79.17
CA TRP A 103 -12.05 -9.32 77.80
C TRP A 103 -11.92 -10.49 76.82
N VAL A 104 -12.95 -10.69 76.00
CA VAL A 104 -12.94 -11.66 74.91
C VAL A 104 -12.74 -10.91 73.60
N THR A 105 -11.65 -11.20 72.90
CA THR A 105 -11.42 -10.71 71.54
C THR A 105 -11.99 -11.69 70.52
N SER A 106 -12.75 -11.17 69.55
CA SER A 106 -13.36 -11.97 68.49
C SER A 106 -13.23 -11.26 67.14
N GLY A 107 -13.38 -12.01 66.07
CA GLY A 107 -13.25 -11.52 64.70
C GLY A 107 -12.22 -12.31 63.89
N THR A 108 -12.46 -12.42 62.59
CA THR A 108 -11.62 -13.16 61.65
C THR A 108 -11.40 -12.29 60.43
N GLN A 109 -10.15 -12.20 59.97
CA GLN A 109 -9.86 -11.45 58.76
C GLN A 109 -10.48 -12.18 57.55
N ALA A 110 -11.10 -11.43 56.65
CA ALA A 110 -11.56 -11.99 55.39
C ALA A 110 -10.37 -12.51 54.56
N GLU A 111 -10.53 -13.66 53.93
CA GLU A 111 -9.51 -14.24 53.05
C GLU A 111 -9.19 -13.29 51.88
N ALA A 112 -7.93 -13.31 51.44
CA ALA A 112 -7.50 -12.53 50.29
C ALA A 112 -8.24 -12.99 49.01
N PRO A 113 -8.60 -12.08 48.11
CA PRO A 113 -9.19 -12.44 46.83
C PRO A 113 -8.31 -13.43 46.05
N THR A 114 -8.93 -14.49 45.53
CA THR A 114 -8.26 -15.48 44.65
C THR A 114 -8.72 -15.31 43.20
N GLY A 115 -8.03 -15.94 42.25
CA GLY A 115 -8.38 -15.83 40.83
C GLY A 115 -8.03 -14.48 40.19
N LEU A 116 -7.06 -13.77 40.75
CA LEU A 116 -6.54 -12.52 40.20
C LEU A 116 -5.99 -12.75 38.80
N ALA A 117 -6.23 -11.79 37.90
CA ALA A 117 -5.49 -11.74 36.66
C ALA A 117 -4.01 -11.53 36.97
N CYS A 118 -3.13 -12.03 36.10
CA CYS A 118 -1.71 -12.07 36.42
C CYS A 118 -1.06 -10.66 36.48
N TYR A 119 -1.73 -9.62 35.96
CA TYR A 119 -1.36 -8.21 36.07
C TYR A 119 -2.00 -7.50 37.28
N GLN A 120 -2.74 -8.22 38.12
CA GLN A 120 -3.39 -7.68 39.32
C GLN A 120 -2.62 -8.06 40.58
N THR A 121 -2.69 -7.17 41.58
CA THR A 121 -2.13 -7.36 42.92
C THR A 121 -3.16 -6.98 43.97
N THR A 122 -3.03 -7.55 45.17
CA THR A 122 -3.93 -7.28 46.29
C THR A 122 -3.17 -6.77 47.50
N THR A 123 -3.70 -5.73 48.13
CA THR A 123 -3.15 -5.17 49.36
C THR A 123 -4.28 -5.02 50.38
N PHE A 124 -4.07 -5.44 51.62
CA PHE A 124 -5.06 -5.23 52.68
C PHE A 124 -4.98 -3.80 53.22
N ASN A 125 -6.11 -3.11 53.22
CA ASN A 125 -6.23 -1.75 53.72
C ASN A 125 -6.78 -1.78 55.15
N THR A 126 -5.92 -1.43 56.12
CA THR A 126 -6.26 -1.45 57.55
C THR A 126 -7.23 -0.35 57.95
N THR A 127 -7.40 0.69 57.13
CA THR A 127 -8.33 1.80 57.39
C THR A 127 -9.75 1.45 56.94
N SER A 128 -9.91 0.93 55.72
CA SER A 128 -11.22 0.49 55.21
C SER A 128 -11.60 -0.92 55.66
N CYS A 129 -10.65 -1.64 56.25
CA CYS A 129 -10.78 -3.04 56.66
C CYS A 129 -11.19 -3.98 55.52
N SER A 130 -10.61 -3.79 54.34
CA SER A 130 -10.93 -4.56 53.13
C SER A 130 -9.70 -4.75 52.24
N TRP A 131 -9.80 -5.68 51.28
CA TRP A 131 -8.76 -5.93 50.29
C TRP A 131 -8.94 -5.00 49.08
N ASP A 132 -7.90 -4.23 48.77
CA ASP A 132 -7.82 -3.40 47.56
C ASP A 132 -7.15 -4.21 46.45
N VAL A 133 -7.81 -4.34 45.30
CA VAL A 133 -7.26 -4.97 44.08
C VAL A 133 -6.80 -3.85 43.14
N SER A 134 -5.54 -3.90 42.72
CA SER A 134 -4.97 -2.94 41.77
C SER A 134 -4.29 -3.64 40.59
N GLY A 135 -4.03 -2.90 39.51
CA GLY A 135 -3.39 -3.41 38.30
C GLY A 135 -4.28 -3.30 37.07
N THR A 136 -3.67 -2.93 35.94
CA THR A 136 -4.35 -2.74 34.65
C THR A 136 -3.66 -3.57 33.58
N GLN A 137 -4.44 -4.19 32.71
CA GLN A 137 -3.87 -4.89 31.57
C GLN A 137 -3.23 -3.88 30.62
N ALA A 138 -2.01 -4.18 30.14
CA ALA A 138 -1.39 -3.40 29.09
C ALA A 138 -2.25 -3.41 27.83
N ALA A 139 -2.37 -2.26 27.17
CA ALA A 139 -3.07 -2.15 25.89
C ALA A 139 -2.47 -3.11 24.86
N GLN A 140 -3.32 -3.65 23.99
CA GLN A 140 -2.86 -4.50 22.89
C GLN A 140 -1.94 -3.69 21.97
N PRO A 141 -0.80 -4.25 21.51
CA PRO A 141 0.08 -3.61 20.54
C PRO A 141 -0.63 -3.33 19.22
N THR A 142 -0.20 -2.28 18.51
CA THR A 142 -0.61 -2.06 17.12
C THR A 142 -0.05 -3.16 16.24
N LEU A 143 -0.90 -3.79 15.43
CA LEU A 143 -0.54 -4.93 14.59
C LEU A 143 -0.37 -4.52 13.13
N ALA A 144 0.62 -5.13 12.46
CA ALA A 144 0.58 -5.21 11.01
C ALA A 144 -0.59 -6.11 10.59
N CYS A 145 -1.10 -5.93 9.39
CA CYS A 145 -2.33 -6.61 8.97
C CYS A 145 -2.17 -8.15 8.84
N TYR A 146 -0.93 -8.63 8.67
CA TYR A 146 -0.56 -10.06 8.66
C TYR A 146 -0.20 -10.61 10.06
N GLN A 147 -0.40 -9.84 11.13
CA GLN A 147 -0.08 -10.24 12.50
C GLN A 147 -1.34 -10.46 13.33
N THR A 148 -1.22 -11.29 14.36
CA THR A 148 -2.22 -11.48 15.41
C THR A 148 -1.56 -11.35 16.78
N ALA A 149 -2.33 -10.95 17.79
CA ALA A 149 -1.85 -10.93 19.17
C ALA A 149 -2.75 -11.76 20.08
N ALA A 150 -2.12 -12.54 20.97
CA ALA A 150 -2.78 -13.27 22.04
C ALA A 150 -2.15 -12.90 23.38
N PHE A 151 -2.97 -12.62 24.39
CA PHE A 151 -2.46 -12.31 25.73
C PHE A 151 -2.09 -13.61 26.45
N ASN A 152 -0.84 -13.72 26.86
CA ASN A 152 -0.36 -14.86 27.63
C ASN A 152 -0.52 -14.57 29.13
N THR A 153 -1.39 -15.33 29.80
CA THR A 153 -1.70 -15.17 31.22
C THR A 153 -0.61 -15.70 32.15
N ALA A 154 0.34 -16.50 31.65
CA ALA A 154 1.46 -16.99 32.44
C ALA A 154 2.62 -15.97 32.47
N THR A 155 2.86 -15.26 31.37
CA THR A 155 3.92 -14.24 31.26
C THR A 155 3.41 -12.81 31.45
N CYS A 156 2.09 -12.62 31.53
CA CYS A 156 1.43 -11.31 31.60
C CYS A 156 1.77 -10.36 30.46
N SER A 157 1.92 -10.89 29.26
CA SER A 157 2.34 -10.12 28.10
C SER A 157 1.61 -10.54 26.83
N TRP A 158 1.53 -9.62 25.88
CA TRP A 158 1.03 -9.91 24.54
C TRP A 158 2.08 -10.66 23.74
N VAL A 159 1.70 -11.81 23.18
CA VAL A 159 2.48 -12.58 22.23
C VAL A 159 1.98 -12.25 20.83
N ILE A 160 2.86 -11.73 19.98
CA ILE A 160 2.56 -11.39 18.58
C ILE A 160 3.04 -12.54 17.70
N SER A 161 2.19 -12.99 16.77
CA SER A 161 2.52 -14.00 15.78
C SER A 161 2.07 -13.55 14.38
N GLY A 162 2.53 -14.24 13.35
CA GLY A 162 2.29 -13.91 11.95
C GLY A 162 3.56 -13.39 11.25
N THR A 163 3.74 -13.79 10.00
CA THR A 163 4.87 -13.42 9.15
C THR A 163 4.32 -12.86 7.85
N GLN A 164 4.96 -11.80 7.35
CA GLN A 164 4.61 -11.29 6.02
C GLN A 164 5.01 -12.31 4.96
N ASP A 165 4.12 -12.54 3.99
CA ASP A 165 4.46 -13.33 2.81
C ASP A 165 5.61 -12.68 2.04
N ALA A 166 6.49 -13.53 1.51
CA ALA A 166 7.62 -13.06 0.70
C ALA A 166 7.13 -12.26 -0.52
N GLU A 167 7.88 -11.23 -0.87
CA GLU A 167 7.62 -10.45 -2.08
C GLU A 167 7.65 -11.36 -3.33
N PRO A 168 6.69 -11.21 -4.27
CA PRO A 168 6.67 -12.01 -5.50
C PRO A 168 7.97 -11.87 -6.29
N THR A 169 8.60 -13.00 -6.59
CA THR A 169 9.80 -13.07 -7.43
C THR A 169 9.45 -13.40 -8.88
N GLY A 170 10.33 -13.08 -9.83
CA GLY A 170 10.14 -13.43 -11.24
C GLY A 170 9.16 -12.51 -11.97
N LEU A 171 8.99 -11.29 -11.47
CA LEU A 171 8.24 -10.22 -12.14
C LEU A 171 8.85 -9.94 -13.51
N ALA A 172 7.99 -9.68 -14.51
CA ALA A 172 8.46 -9.13 -15.76
C ALA A 172 9.08 -7.75 -15.50
N CYS A 173 10.01 -7.32 -16.34
CA CYS A 173 10.75 -6.08 -16.07
C CYS A 173 9.86 -4.81 -16.08
N TYR A 174 8.68 -4.89 -16.70
CA TYR A 174 7.65 -3.83 -16.72
C TYR A 174 6.62 -3.97 -15.59
N GLN A 175 6.80 -4.92 -14.67
CA GLN A 175 5.93 -5.14 -13.53
C GLN A 175 6.60 -4.67 -12.24
N THR A 176 5.77 -4.26 -11.29
CA THR A 176 6.16 -3.85 -9.94
C THR A 176 5.20 -4.48 -8.93
N ALA A 177 5.73 -4.97 -7.82
CA ALA A 177 4.93 -5.43 -6.69
C ALA A 177 4.84 -4.34 -5.61
N SER A 178 3.67 -4.20 -4.99
CA SER A 178 3.45 -3.31 -3.86
C SER A 178 2.62 -4.03 -2.80
N PHE A 179 3.04 -3.97 -1.54
CA PHE A 179 2.31 -4.63 -0.47
C PHE A 179 1.15 -3.76 0.03
N ASN A 180 -0.05 -4.33 0.04
CA ASN A 180 -1.25 -3.65 0.47
C ASN A 180 -1.50 -3.89 1.96
N ASN A 181 -1.24 -2.88 2.79
CA ASN A 181 -1.43 -2.96 4.25
C ASN A 181 -2.90 -3.12 4.70
N THR A 182 -3.87 -3.01 3.79
CA THR A 182 -5.30 -3.20 4.11
C THR A 182 -5.74 -4.63 3.83
N THR A 183 -5.36 -5.19 2.69
CA THR A 183 -5.77 -6.55 2.26
C THR A 183 -4.73 -7.62 2.60
N CYS A 184 -3.54 -7.22 3.03
CA CYS A 184 -2.41 -8.09 3.38
C CYS A 184 -1.88 -8.96 2.25
N VAL A 185 -2.02 -8.49 1.02
CA VAL A 185 -1.51 -9.17 -0.18
C VAL A 185 -0.60 -8.26 -0.98
N TRP A 186 0.25 -8.87 -1.80
CA TRP A 186 1.05 -8.17 -2.78
C TRP A 186 0.23 -7.91 -4.05
N ASP A 187 0.06 -6.65 -4.39
CA ASP A 187 -0.56 -6.20 -5.64
C ASP A 187 0.53 -6.06 -6.71
N VAL A 188 0.42 -6.81 -7.81
CA VAL A 188 1.34 -6.72 -8.95
C VAL A 188 0.69 -5.88 -10.05
N SER A 189 1.36 -4.79 -10.41
CA SER A 189 0.92 -3.86 -11.46
C SER A 189 1.94 -3.75 -12.58
N GLY A 190 1.52 -3.25 -13.73
CA GLY A 190 2.37 -3.05 -14.90
C GLY A 190 1.89 -3.85 -16.10
N SER A 191 2.11 -3.30 -17.29
CA SER A 191 1.67 -3.88 -18.56
C SER A 191 2.74 -3.69 -19.61
N GLN A 192 2.94 -4.70 -20.44
CA GLN A 192 3.91 -4.61 -21.52
C GLN A 192 3.46 -3.55 -22.53
N ALA A 193 4.40 -2.71 -22.98
CA ALA A 193 4.15 -1.79 -24.08
C ALA A 193 3.79 -2.58 -25.35
N THR A 194 2.81 -2.09 -26.10
CA THR A 194 2.41 -2.69 -27.37
C THR A 194 3.60 -2.70 -28.35
N SER A 195 3.68 -3.74 -29.18
CA SER A 195 4.71 -3.81 -30.23
C SER A 195 4.60 -2.58 -31.15
N PRO A 196 5.74 -2.00 -31.58
CA PRO A 196 5.73 -0.91 -32.54
C PRO A 196 5.15 -1.37 -33.89
N THR A 197 4.66 -0.41 -34.67
CA THR A 197 4.32 -0.66 -36.08
C THR A 197 5.61 -0.74 -36.88
N LEU A 198 5.77 -1.81 -37.65
CA LEU A 198 7.00 -2.09 -38.39
C LEU A 198 6.82 -1.82 -39.88
N ALA A 199 7.85 -1.26 -40.51
CA ALA A 199 8.00 -1.37 -41.95
C ALA A 199 8.27 -2.85 -42.30
N CYS A 200 7.95 -3.25 -43.53
CA CYS A 200 8.01 -4.66 -43.91
C CYS A 200 9.44 -5.24 -43.89
N TYR A 201 10.47 -4.38 -43.93
CA TYR A 201 11.90 -4.74 -43.82
C TYR A 201 12.44 -4.67 -42.39
N GLN A 202 11.59 -4.45 -41.38
CA GLN A 202 11.99 -4.33 -39.97
C GLN A 202 11.48 -5.51 -39.14
N THR A 203 12.20 -5.77 -38.05
CA THR A 203 11.80 -6.72 -37.00
C THR A 203 11.91 -6.07 -35.63
N ALA A 204 11.01 -6.42 -34.70
CA ALA A 204 11.07 -5.96 -33.31
C ALA A 204 11.27 -7.15 -32.36
N THR A 205 12.19 -7.01 -31.40
CA THR A 205 12.38 -7.97 -30.32
C THR A 205 12.24 -7.25 -28.98
N PHE A 206 11.46 -7.79 -28.06
CA PHE A 206 11.29 -7.17 -26.75
C PHE A 206 12.47 -7.52 -25.84
N ASN A 207 13.07 -6.50 -25.24
CA ASN A 207 14.20 -6.65 -24.35
C ASN A 207 13.71 -6.79 -22.90
N ASN A 208 13.81 -8.00 -22.36
CA ASN A 208 13.38 -8.30 -20.98
C ASN A 208 14.24 -7.64 -19.90
N THR A 209 15.34 -6.98 -20.25
CA THR A 209 16.20 -6.26 -19.28
C THR A 209 15.87 -4.78 -19.24
N THR A 210 15.70 -4.14 -20.41
CA THR A 210 15.44 -2.69 -20.53
C THR A 210 13.97 -2.35 -20.67
N CYS A 211 13.10 -3.34 -20.88
CA CYS A 211 11.65 -3.21 -21.05
C CYS A 211 11.22 -2.40 -22.26
N VAL A 212 12.06 -2.36 -23.30
CA VAL A 212 11.77 -1.67 -24.55
C VAL A 212 11.83 -2.63 -25.73
N TRP A 213 11.20 -2.23 -26.83
CA TRP A 213 11.28 -2.93 -28.10
C TRP A 213 12.53 -2.47 -28.85
N ASP A 214 13.44 -3.40 -29.12
CA ASP A 214 14.59 -3.18 -30.00
C ASP A 214 14.16 -3.44 -31.45
N VAL A 215 14.17 -2.39 -32.27
CA VAL A 215 13.81 -2.47 -33.70
C VAL A 215 15.06 -2.51 -34.55
N SER A 216 15.14 -3.49 -35.44
CA SER A 216 16.24 -3.68 -36.39
C SER A 216 15.72 -3.86 -37.82
N GLY A 217 16.63 -3.77 -38.79
CA GLY A 217 16.31 -3.84 -40.22
C GLY A 217 16.53 -2.50 -40.92
N ILE A 218 17.11 -2.55 -42.11
CA ILE A 218 17.38 -1.40 -42.97
C ILE A 218 16.70 -1.61 -44.31
N GLN A 219 16.13 -0.55 -44.88
CA GLN A 219 15.60 -0.61 -46.23
C GLN A 219 16.78 -0.80 -47.21
N ALA A 220 16.64 -1.74 -48.14
CA ALA A 220 17.61 -1.89 -49.22
C ALA A 220 17.68 -0.61 -50.05
N THR A 221 18.90 -0.22 -50.44
CA THR A 221 19.11 0.93 -51.32
C THR A 221 18.40 0.72 -52.65
N ALA A 222 17.78 1.78 -53.17
CA ALA A 222 17.16 1.74 -54.50
C ALA A 222 18.19 1.29 -55.55
N PRO A 223 17.77 0.48 -56.56
CA PRO A 223 18.66 0.07 -57.64
C PRO A 223 19.19 1.30 -58.38
N SER A 224 20.49 1.28 -58.70
CA SER A 224 21.17 2.32 -59.48
C SER A 224 21.39 1.84 -60.91
N GLY A 225 21.68 2.77 -61.83
CA GLY A 225 21.95 2.44 -63.23
C GLY A 225 20.71 2.07 -64.04
N LEU A 226 19.52 2.49 -63.59
CA LEU A 226 18.28 2.35 -64.35
C LEU A 226 18.39 3.05 -65.70
N ALA A 227 17.81 2.43 -66.73
CA ALA A 227 17.63 3.12 -68.00
C ALA A 227 16.72 4.34 -67.80
N CYS A 228 16.85 5.35 -68.64
CA CYS A 228 16.13 6.60 -68.42
C CYS A 228 14.59 6.46 -68.57
N TYR A 229 14.12 5.38 -69.21
CA TYR A 229 12.71 5.00 -69.32
C TYR A 229 12.22 4.04 -68.22
N GLU A 230 13.09 3.69 -67.27
CA GLU A 230 12.76 2.84 -66.13
C GLU A 230 12.50 3.66 -64.86
N THR A 231 11.65 3.14 -63.99
CA THR A 231 11.34 3.72 -62.69
C THR A 231 11.29 2.59 -61.66
N ALA A 232 12.02 2.77 -60.55
CA ALA A 232 11.98 1.86 -59.41
C ALA A 232 11.01 2.36 -58.35
N THR A 233 10.07 1.51 -57.93
CA THR A 233 9.11 1.79 -56.86
C THR A 233 9.27 0.74 -55.76
N PHE A 234 9.35 1.17 -54.50
CA PHE A 234 9.47 0.24 -53.38
C PHE A 234 8.11 -0.37 -53.03
N ASN A 235 8.03 -1.69 -53.02
CA ASN A 235 6.83 -2.42 -52.66
C ASN A 235 6.79 -2.69 -51.16
N THR A 236 5.90 -2.01 -50.44
CA THR A 236 5.78 -2.12 -48.99
C THR A 236 5.17 -3.43 -48.50
N THR A 237 4.70 -4.29 -49.41
CA THR A 237 4.17 -5.63 -49.07
C THR A 237 5.25 -6.70 -49.20
N THR A 238 6.03 -6.67 -50.28
CA THR A 238 7.06 -7.68 -50.58
C THR A 238 8.46 -7.27 -50.15
N CYS A 239 8.66 -6.00 -49.77
CA CYS A 239 9.92 -5.41 -49.32
C CYS A 239 11.04 -5.40 -50.37
N VAL A 240 10.67 -5.36 -51.63
CA VAL A 240 11.60 -5.30 -52.76
C VAL A 240 11.31 -4.08 -53.63
N TRP A 241 12.31 -3.68 -54.40
CA TRP A 241 12.17 -2.65 -55.43
C TRP A 241 11.64 -3.29 -56.71
N ASP A 242 10.47 -2.84 -57.16
CA ASP A 242 9.89 -3.22 -58.44
C ASP A 242 10.34 -2.22 -59.50
N VAL A 243 11.03 -2.69 -60.54
CA VAL A 243 11.48 -1.86 -61.67
C VAL A 243 10.49 -2.03 -62.82
N THR A 244 9.95 -0.91 -63.30
CA THR A 244 9.00 -0.87 -64.41
C THR A 244 9.46 0.15 -65.46
N GLY A 245 9.06 -0.06 -66.70
CA GLY A 245 9.49 0.77 -67.83
C GLY A 245 9.59 -0.05 -69.10
N THR A 246 9.41 0.59 -70.25
CA THR A 246 9.59 -0.07 -71.55
C THR A 246 10.14 0.96 -72.51
N GLN A 247 11.23 0.61 -73.21
CA GLN A 247 11.78 1.49 -74.22
C GLN A 247 10.78 1.67 -75.36
N ALA A 248 10.58 2.92 -75.79
CA ALA A 248 9.77 3.20 -76.96
C ALA A 248 10.35 2.50 -78.20
N ALA A 249 9.49 1.91 -79.02
CA ALA A 249 9.90 1.31 -80.28
C ALA A 249 10.60 2.35 -81.17
N GLN A 250 11.64 1.91 -81.87
CA GLN A 250 12.35 2.76 -82.82
C GLN A 250 11.38 3.26 -83.91
N PRO A 251 11.43 4.55 -84.28
CA PRO A 251 10.59 5.09 -85.35
C PRO A 251 10.91 4.40 -86.69
N THR A 252 9.92 4.32 -87.58
CA THR A 252 10.15 3.88 -88.96
C THR A 252 10.97 4.92 -89.70
N LEU A 253 12.10 4.51 -90.30
CA LEU A 253 13.04 5.41 -90.95
C LEU A 253 12.88 5.40 -92.47
N ALA A 254 12.99 6.58 -93.08
CA ALA A 254 13.31 6.64 -94.50
C ALA A 254 14.74 6.15 -94.73
N CYS A 255 15.05 5.66 -95.93
CA CYS A 255 16.31 4.97 -96.17
C CYS A 255 17.57 5.87 -96.04
N PHE A 256 17.40 7.20 -96.11
CA PHE A 256 18.45 8.20 -95.89
C PHE A 256 18.52 8.72 -94.43
N GLN A 257 17.75 8.15 -93.51
CA GLN A 257 17.71 8.53 -92.11
C GLN A 257 18.38 7.50 -91.21
N THR A 258 18.88 7.96 -90.07
CA THR A 258 19.41 7.15 -88.97
C THR A 258 18.72 7.58 -87.67
N ALA A 259 18.44 6.63 -86.78
CA ALA A 259 17.96 6.93 -85.42
C ALA A 259 19.01 6.55 -84.38
N SER A 260 19.19 7.40 -83.38
CA SER A 260 19.97 7.09 -82.17
C SER A 260 19.08 7.33 -80.95
N PHE A 261 19.10 6.41 -79.99
CA PHE A 261 18.34 6.60 -78.76
C PHE A 261 19.13 7.48 -77.80
N ASN A 262 18.49 8.52 -77.27
CA ASN A 262 19.10 9.44 -76.34
C ASN A 262 18.84 8.97 -74.90
N ASN A 263 19.88 8.46 -74.24
CA ASN A 263 19.80 7.94 -72.88
C ASN A 263 19.55 9.02 -71.81
N THR A 264 19.54 10.32 -72.18
CA THR A 264 19.26 11.42 -71.24
C THR A 264 17.81 11.87 -71.36
N THR A 265 17.29 12.01 -72.57
CA THR A 265 15.92 12.51 -72.83
C THR A 265 14.90 11.40 -73.08
N CYS A 266 15.36 10.16 -73.23
CA CYS A 266 14.54 8.96 -73.46
C CYS A 266 13.72 8.98 -74.75
N VAL A 267 14.24 9.67 -75.77
CA VAL A 267 13.62 9.74 -77.08
C VAL A 267 14.59 9.30 -78.16
N TRP A 268 14.04 8.90 -79.30
CA TRP A 268 14.81 8.62 -80.51
C TRP A 268 15.10 9.93 -81.25
N ASP A 269 16.37 10.26 -81.37
CA ASP A 269 16.84 11.36 -82.21
C ASP A 269 17.00 10.84 -83.64
N VAL A 270 16.22 11.38 -84.58
CA VAL A 270 16.27 11.02 -86.00
C VAL A 270 17.00 12.09 -86.79
N ALA A 271 18.03 11.69 -87.52
CA ALA A 271 18.82 12.58 -88.38
C ALA A 271 18.92 12.02 -89.81
N GLY A 272 19.13 12.90 -90.77
CA GLY A 272 19.28 12.55 -92.19
C GLY A 272 18.53 13.54 -93.07
N THR A 273 19.20 13.99 -94.13
CA THR A 273 18.63 14.92 -95.11
C THR A 273 18.62 14.23 -96.46
N GLN A 274 17.46 14.22 -97.13
CA GLN A 274 17.39 13.72 -98.49
C GLN A 274 18.25 14.60 -99.40
N VAL A 275 19.10 13.98 -100.20
CA VAL A 275 19.90 14.71 -101.19
C VAL A 275 18.97 15.42 -102.18
N ALA A 276 19.31 16.67 -102.52
CA ALA A 276 18.53 17.46 -103.47
C ALA A 276 18.39 16.69 -104.79
N GLN A 277 17.21 16.81 -105.41
CA GLN A 277 16.97 16.23 -106.73
C GLN A 277 18.00 16.79 -107.74
N PRO A 278 18.63 15.94 -108.58
CA PRO A 278 19.56 16.42 -109.59
C PRO A 278 18.85 17.33 -110.61
N THR A 279 19.57 18.30 -111.16
CA THR A 279 19.09 19.07 -112.30
C THR A 279 18.98 18.15 -113.51
N ILE A 280 17.77 18.02 -114.06
CA ILE A 280 17.46 17.15 -115.19
C ILE A 280 17.34 17.94 -116.49
N ALA A 281 17.67 17.31 -117.61
CA ALA A 281 17.28 17.83 -118.92
C ALA A 281 15.75 17.70 -119.09
N CYS A 282 15.17 18.47 -120.01
CA CYS A 282 13.71 18.53 -120.15
C CYS A 282 13.10 17.19 -120.65
N TYR A 283 13.91 16.31 -121.25
CA TYR A 283 13.51 14.95 -121.69
C TYR A 283 13.84 13.86 -120.66
N GLU A 284 14.30 14.23 -119.46
CA GLU A 284 14.61 13.29 -118.37
C GLU A 284 13.55 13.36 -117.27
N THR A 285 13.46 12.29 -116.48
CA THR A 285 12.69 12.23 -115.24
C THR A 285 13.59 11.68 -114.14
N ALA A 286 13.51 12.24 -112.94
CA ALA A 286 14.22 11.74 -111.76
C ALA A 286 13.22 11.14 -110.76
N THR A 287 13.40 9.87 -110.41
CA THR A 287 12.61 9.19 -109.37
C THR A 287 13.52 8.78 -108.22
N PHE A 288 13.15 9.08 -106.97
CA PHE A 288 13.93 8.68 -105.81
C PHE A 288 13.69 7.20 -105.50
N ASN A 289 14.75 6.40 -105.51
CA ASN A 289 14.67 4.99 -105.16
C ASN A 289 14.85 4.83 -103.64
N THR A 290 13.79 4.39 -102.96
CA THR A 290 13.76 4.21 -101.50
C THR A 290 14.53 3.00 -101.00
N THR A 291 15.02 2.14 -101.89
CA THR A 291 15.88 1.00 -101.54
C THR A 291 17.37 1.36 -101.63
N SER A 292 17.78 2.07 -102.69
CA SER A 292 19.17 2.48 -102.89
C SER A 292 19.50 3.87 -102.33
N CYS A 293 18.49 4.63 -101.91
CA CYS A 293 18.62 6.00 -101.41
C CYS A 293 19.26 6.99 -102.38
N THR A 294 19.01 6.79 -103.67
CA THR A 294 19.57 7.60 -104.74
C THR A 294 18.49 8.01 -105.73
N TRP A 295 18.72 9.14 -106.39
CA TRP A 295 17.92 9.54 -107.53
C TRP A 295 18.31 8.69 -108.74
N VAL A 296 17.32 8.05 -109.35
CA VAL A 296 17.48 7.37 -110.65
C VAL A 296 16.95 8.33 -111.71
N VAL A 297 17.83 8.80 -112.58
CA VAL A 297 17.49 9.64 -113.73
C VAL A 297 17.30 8.73 -114.95
N SER A 298 16.20 8.92 -115.67
CA SER A 298 15.89 8.16 -116.88
C SER A 298 15.27 9.05 -117.95
N GLY A 299 15.57 8.77 -119.20
CA GLY A 299 15.14 9.56 -120.35
C GLY A 299 16.23 9.54 -121.42
N THR A 300 15.84 9.66 -122.68
CA THR A 300 16.77 9.74 -123.81
C THR A 300 16.31 10.87 -124.71
N GLN A 301 17.25 11.70 -125.16
CA GLN A 301 16.94 12.72 -126.15
C GLN A 301 16.57 12.06 -127.48
N ASP A 302 15.48 12.50 -128.09
CA ASP A 302 15.12 12.07 -129.43
C ASP A 302 16.22 12.45 -130.43
N LEU A 303 16.50 11.53 -131.36
CA LEU A 303 17.50 11.73 -132.39
C LEU A 303 17.19 12.98 -133.21
N GLN A 304 18.25 13.72 -133.57
CA GLN A 304 18.13 14.88 -134.44
C GLN A 304 17.46 14.49 -135.79
N PRO A 305 16.50 15.27 -136.31
CA PRO A 305 15.87 14.99 -137.60
C PRO A 305 16.89 14.85 -138.73
N THR A 306 16.86 13.72 -139.45
CA THR A 306 17.70 13.46 -140.63
C THR A 306 16.93 13.73 -141.92
N GLY A 307 17.61 14.21 -142.98
CA GLY A 307 16.97 14.56 -144.26
C GLY A 307 16.63 16.04 -144.43
N LEU A 308 17.27 16.91 -143.65
CA LEU A 308 17.16 18.36 -143.78
C LEU A 308 17.64 18.82 -145.17
N ALA A 309 16.87 19.69 -145.82
CA ALA A 309 17.31 20.33 -147.06
C ALA A 309 18.54 21.23 -146.78
N CYS A 310 19.38 21.53 -147.78
CA CYS A 310 20.62 22.31 -147.58
C CYS A 310 20.40 23.73 -147.03
N TYR A 311 19.17 24.22 -147.02
CA TYR A 311 18.76 25.51 -146.46
C TYR A 311 18.03 25.40 -145.11
N GLN A 312 17.96 24.20 -144.51
CA GLN A 312 17.32 23.97 -143.21
C GLN A 312 18.33 23.67 -142.11
N THR A 313 18.05 24.20 -140.92
CA THR A 313 18.80 23.93 -139.68
C THR A 313 17.84 23.42 -138.60
N ALA A 314 18.20 22.36 -137.89
CA ALA A 314 17.46 21.86 -136.73
C ALA A 314 18.13 22.32 -135.43
N THR A 315 17.36 22.96 -134.55
CA THR A 315 17.81 23.40 -133.22
C THR A 315 16.95 22.73 -132.16
N PHE A 316 17.56 22.10 -131.15
CA PHE A 316 16.81 21.48 -130.08
C PHE A 316 16.31 22.52 -129.09
N ASN A 317 15.01 22.50 -128.80
CA ASN A 317 14.39 23.39 -127.84
C ASN A 317 14.42 22.77 -126.44
N THR A 318 15.24 23.33 -125.56
CA THR A 318 15.44 22.79 -124.20
C THR A 318 14.28 23.08 -123.24
N ILE A 319 13.23 23.80 -123.69
CA ILE A 319 12.03 24.06 -122.90
C ILE A 319 10.89 23.12 -123.32
N THR A 320 10.67 22.96 -124.62
CA THR A 320 9.59 22.11 -125.16
C THR A 320 10.02 20.68 -125.50
N CYS A 321 11.33 20.40 -125.43
CA CYS A 321 11.93 19.09 -125.68
C CYS A 321 11.71 18.52 -127.08
N VAL A 322 11.58 19.41 -128.06
CA VAL A 322 11.41 19.05 -129.47
C VAL A 322 12.47 19.72 -130.33
N TRP A 323 12.73 19.14 -131.50
CA TRP A 323 13.58 19.73 -132.51
C TRP A 323 12.79 20.73 -133.35
N ASP A 324 13.20 22.00 -133.34
CA ASP A 324 12.64 23.05 -134.21
C ASP A 324 13.46 23.10 -135.51
N VAL A 325 12.81 22.87 -136.66
CA VAL A 325 13.44 22.94 -137.99
C VAL A 325 13.08 24.25 -138.67
N THR A 326 14.08 25.05 -139.07
CA THR A 326 13.87 26.36 -139.72
C THR A 326 14.69 26.49 -141.00
N GLY A 327 14.17 27.19 -142.01
CA GLY A 327 14.87 27.42 -143.29
C GLY A 327 13.95 27.79 -144.46
N THR A 328 14.36 28.74 -145.31
CA THR A 328 13.59 29.24 -146.47
C THR A 328 14.43 29.18 -147.76
N GLN A 329 13.87 28.59 -148.82
CA GLN A 329 14.52 28.45 -150.12
C GLN A 329 14.43 29.76 -150.94
N VAL A 330 15.55 30.24 -151.47
CA VAL A 330 15.60 31.42 -152.36
C VAL A 330 15.24 31.05 -153.81
N ALA A 331 14.41 31.88 -154.45
CA ALA A 331 13.89 31.65 -155.81
C ALA A 331 14.93 31.96 -156.91
N GLN A 332 14.92 31.16 -157.96
CA GLN A 332 15.89 31.20 -159.09
C GLN A 332 15.64 32.41 -160.03
N PRO A 333 16.69 33.08 -160.57
CA PRO A 333 16.52 34.21 -161.49
C PRO A 333 16.36 33.77 -162.97
N SER A 334 15.50 34.47 -163.72
CA SER A 334 15.26 34.26 -165.17
C SER A 334 16.27 35.02 -166.04
N LEU A 335 17.01 34.32 -166.92
CA LEU A 335 18.00 34.86 -167.86
C LEU A 335 17.45 34.92 -169.32
N ALA A 336 17.83 35.96 -170.09
CA ALA A 336 17.48 36.13 -171.50
C ALA A 336 18.69 35.99 -172.46
N CYS A 337 18.42 35.54 -173.69
CA CYS A 337 19.28 34.82 -174.65
C CYS A 337 20.58 35.46 -175.22
N TYR A 338 21.23 36.43 -174.59
CA TYR A 338 22.56 36.86 -175.08
C TYR A 338 23.63 37.10 -174.01
N GLN A 339 23.47 36.55 -172.81
CA GLN A 339 24.58 36.51 -171.85
C GLN A 339 24.67 35.14 -171.19
N THR A 340 25.86 34.54 -171.23
CA THR A 340 26.21 33.34 -170.47
C THR A 340 26.74 33.79 -169.11
N ALA A 341 26.11 33.33 -168.02
CA ALA A 341 26.62 33.54 -166.67
C ALA A 341 27.75 32.54 -166.39
N THR A 342 28.89 33.04 -165.93
CA THR A 342 29.89 32.27 -165.15
C THR A 342 29.44 32.14 -163.71
#